data_AF-A0A1W2F547-F1
#
_entry.id   AF-A0A1W2F547-F1
#
_cell.length_a   1.000
_cell.length_b   1.000
_cell.length_c   1.000
_cell.angle_alpha   90.00
_cell.angle_beta   90.00
_cell.angle_gamma   90.00
#
_symmetry.space_group_name_H-M   'P 1'
#
loop_
_entity.id
_entity.type
_entity.pdbx_description
1 polymer ?
#
loop_
_entity_poly.entity_id
_entity_poly.type
_entity_poly.pdbx_seq_one_letter_code
_entity_poly.pdbx_strand_id
1 'polypeptide(L)'
;MEKYQKHGINPFLISVATGQDVDSILLRPTVAMLPGKHPRHIYKHIKEINREFPENIFRLTCKSCGKSGDYDFGTMVLSAIPDKSKNMADKLQAVGYFRCKHCNSAGEWELSQHMQTVLAGKMAAAAITGDSGVVFGQALIDGEFAPRWGSDAENYFLNKLCKNPKDSYIWNRLGNIYYKGKRPELAACAYEQALLTDMGQVESHFSLGQMLLDCGELEIAAEHLRQAVAFAHQYKSLPAVDLRELVVGALTVLLTIYNQSKKKIDVLPSPNELALASFTKSEIAATAKFDFEIDTNRRETLYPLAEVYLGARRDELSPEERTAHIPRPRAAWPVGSKVNKQKPSKKSKKRS
;
A
#
# COMPACT_ATOMS: atom_id res chain seq x y z
N MET A 1 23.11 7.81 25.53
CA MET A 1 23.29 6.55 24.77
C MET A 1 22.11 6.37 23.84
N GLU A 2 22.15 6.99 22.66
CA GLU A 2 21.16 6.69 21.61
C GLU A 2 21.37 5.25 21.16
N LYS A 3 20.48 4.37 21.62
CA LYS A 3 20.37 2.99 21.14
C LYS A 3 20.44 3.02 19.62
N TYR A 4 21.47 2.39 19.05
CA TYR A 4 21.66 2.23 17.61
C TYR A 4 20.33 2.02 16.90
N GLN A 5 19.96 2.96 16.02
CA GLN A 5 18.78 2.84 15.18
C GLN A 5 18.91 1.52 14.40
N LYS A 6 18.05 0.55 14.73
CA LYS A 6 18.13 -0.84 14.24
C LYS A 6 18.06 -0.91 12.71
N HIS A 7 17.39 0.07 12.08
CA HIS A 7 17.13 0.13 10.64
C HIS A 7 17.57 1.48 10.07
N GLY A 8 18.32 1.45 8.96
CA GLY A 8 18.73 2.66 8.26
C GLY A 8 17.58 3.32 7.49
N ILE A 9 17.67 4.63 7.27
CA ILE A 9 16.76 5.41 6.43
C ILE A 9 17.63 6.09 5.38
N ASN A 10 17.24 6.05 4.11
CA ASN A 10 17.98 6.74 3.07
C ASN A 10 17.79 8.26 3.19
N PRO A 11 18.85 9.08 3.40
CA PRO A 11 18.69 10.54 3.45
C PRO A 11 18.13 11.10 2.13
N PHE A 12 18.37 10.42 1.00
CA PHE A 12 17.83 10.82 -0.29
C PHE A 12 16.29 10.74 -0.34
N LEU A 13 15.66 9.82 0.41
CA LEU A 13 14.20 9.79 0.53
C LEU A 13 13.67 11.11 1.11
N ILE A 14 14.30 11.59 2.18
CA ILE A 14 13.88 12.81 2.87
C ILE A 14 14.17 14.02 1.98
N SER A 15 15.31 14.05 1.29
CA SER A 15 15.64 15.09 0.31
C SER A 15 14.57 15.19 -0.77
N VAL A 16 14.24 14.10 -1.44
CA VAL A 16 13.22 14.06 -2.50
C VAL A 16 11.82 14.41 -1.96
N ALA A 17 11.47 13.97 -0.76
CA ALA A 17 10.16 14.24 -0.16
C ALA A 17 9.99 15.68 0.36
N THR A 18 11.07 16.37 0.71
CA THR A 18 11.01 17.72 1.32
C THR A 18 11.57 18.83 0.44
N GLY A 19 12.29 18.49 -0.63
CA GLY A 19 13.04 19.42 -1.46
C GLY A 19 14.32 19.95 -0.80
N GLN A 20 14.71 19.42 0.37
CA GLN A 20 15.95 19.79 1.04
C GLN A 20 17.16 19.20 0.31
N ASP A 21 18.28 19.92 0.35
CA ASP A 21 19.56 19.42 -0.15
C ASP A 21 19.99 18.18 0.65
N VAL A 22 20.44 17.13 -0.04
CA VAL A 22 20.77 15.85 0.61
C VAL A 22 21.95 15.95 1.58
N ASP A 23 22.90 16.85 1.32
CA ASP A 23 24.08 17.06 2.17
C ASP A 23 23.72 17.79 3.48
N SER A 24 22.56 18.46 3.51
CA SER A 24 22.00 19.06 4.74
C SER A 24 21.34 18.03 5.68
N ILE A 25 21.11 16.81 5.19
CA ILE A 25 20.43 15.74 5.94
C ILE A 25 21.46 14.83 6.59
N LEU A 26 21.23 14.44 7.84
CA LEU A 26 22.10 13.51 8.56
C LEU A 26 22.30 12.22 7.76
N LEU A 27 23.54 11.73 7.71
CA LEU A 27 23.88 10.46 7.06
C LEU A 27 23.04 9.28 7.60
N ARG A 28 22.58 9.37 8.85
CA ARG A 28 21.69 8.40 9.51
C ARG A 28 20.44 9.12 10.03
N PRO A 29 19.45 9.38 9.17
CA PRO A 29 18.22 10.02 9.59
C PRO A 29 17.42 9.12 10.52
N THR A 30 16.72 9.75 11.47
CA THR A 30 15.78 9.06 12.35
C THR A 30 14.36 9.13 11.79
N VAL A 31 13.46 8.29 12.30
CA VAL A 31 12.03 8.33 11.94
C VAL A 31 11.41 9.71 12.22
N ALA A 32 11.96 10.48 13.17
CA ALA A 32 11.50 11.83 13.44
C ALA A 32 11.71 12.78 12.26
N MET A 33 12.66 12.49 11.38
CA MET A 33 12.96 13.31 10.21
C MET A 33 12.12 12.96 8.97
N LEU A 34 11.33 11.89 9.02
CA LEU A 34 10.41 11.56 7.94
C LEU A 34 9.27 12.60 7.88
N PRO A 35 8.97 13.17 6.71
CA PRO A 35 7.82 14.04 6.55
C PRO A 35 6.51 13.25 6.61
N GLY A 36 5.42 13.95 6.92
CA GLY A 36 4.09 13.35 7.03
C GLY A 36 3.60 13.17 8.46
N LYS A 37 2.32 12.83 8.59
CA LYS A 37 1.58 12.73 9.85
C LYS A 37 1.71 11.35 10.48
N HIS A 38 1.61 10.30 9.67
CA HIS A 38 1.51 8.92 10.12
C HIS A 38 2.84 8.18 10.31
N PRO A 39 3.99 8.49 9.67
CA PRO A 39 5.21 7.68 9.79
C PRO A 39 5.66 7.42 11.24
N ARG A 40 5.64 8.46 12.08
CA ARG A 40 6.03 8.35 13.49
C ARG A 40 5.05 7.48 14.30
N HIS A 41 3.76 7.61 14.03
CA HIS A 41 2.73 6.83 14.69
C HIS A 41 2.84 5.35 14.27
N ILE A 42 2.87 5.09 12.97
CA ILE A 42 3.05 3.76 12.39
C ILE A 42 4.32 3.06 12.90
N TYR A 43 5.43 3.81 13.06
CA TYR A 43 6.65 3.25 13.63
C TYR A 43 6.50 2.79 15.09
N LYS A 44 5.68 3.47 15.91
CA LYS A 44 5.40 3.04 17.29
C LYS A 44 4.64 1.72 17.33
N HIS A 45 3.79 1.48 16.34
CA HIS A 45 2.94 0.31 16.18
C HIS A 45 3.52 -0.74 15.21
N ILE A 46 4.81 -0.63 14.84
CA ILE A 46 5.44 -1.47 13.81
C ILE A 46 5.33 -2.99 14.04
N LYS A 47 5.11 -3.44 15.29
CA LYS A 47 4.93 -4.86 15.63
C LYS A 47 3.53 -5.38 15.35
N GLU A 48 2.55 -4.49 15.22
CA GLU A 48 1.17 -4.83 14.89
C GLU A 48 1.00 -4.97 13.37
N ILE A 49 1.81 -4.24 12.60
CA ILE A 49 1.82 -4.20 11.14
C ILE A 49 2.76 -5.29 10.56
N ASN A 50 2.47 -5.81 9.36
CA ASN A 50 3.34 -6.68 8.56
C ASN A 50 3.62 -8.08 9.14
N ARG A 51 2.58 -8.81 9.52
CA ARG A 51 2.69 -10.23 9.90
C ARG A 51 2.76 -11.19 8.69
N GLU A 52 2.50 -10.69 7.49
CA GLU A 52 2.38 -11.50 6.28
C GLU A 52 3.73 -11.86 5.63
N PHE A 53 4.79 -11.09 5.90
CA PHE A 53 6.09 -11.29 5.26
C PHE A 53 7.10 -12.01 6.17
N PRO A 54 7.78 -13.05 5.67
CA PRO A 54 8.70 -13.86 6.48
C PRO A 54 9.94 -13.05 6.90
N GLU A 55 10.50 -13.38 8.06
CA GLU A 55 11.80 -12.88 8.49
C GLU A 55 12.89 -13.86 8.11
N ASN A 56 13.87 -13.38 7.34
CA ASN A 56 14.99 -14.16 6.88
C ASN A 56 16.29 -13.43 7.24
N ILE A 57 16.74 -13.64 8.48
CA ILE A 57 17.89 -12.91 9.03
C ILE A 57 19.19 -13.58 8.58
N PHE A 58 20.06 -12.79 7.94
CA PHE A 58 21.36 -13.25 7.46
C PHE A 58 22.46 -12.24 7.75
N ARG A 59 23.66 -12.76 8.05
CA ARG A 59 24.83 -11.93 8.30
C ARG A 59 25.51 -11.52 7.00
N LEU A 60 25.63 -10.21 6.78
CA LEU A 60 26.33 -9.62 5.64
C LEU A 60 27.46 -8.71 6.10
N THR A 61 28.49 -8.58 5.26
CA THR A 61 29.53 -7.56 5.39
C THR A 61 29.27 -6.42 4.42
N CYS A 62 29.24 -5.19 4.94
CA CYS A 62 29.11 -3.99 4.12
C CYS A 62 30.45 -3.67 3.46
N LYS A 63 30.52 -3.65 2.12
CA LYS A 63 31.77 -3.36 1.41
C LYS A 63 32.26 -1.92 1.62
N SER A 64 31.35 -0.97 1.85
CA SER A 64 31.70 0.44 2.03
C SER A 64 32.42 0.72 3.35
N CYS A 65 32.19 -0.06 4.42
CA CYS A 65 32.80 0.19 5.73
C CYS A 65 33.50 -1.03 6.37
N GLY A 66 33.46 -2.19 5.71
CA GLY A 66 34.05 -3.44 6.19
C GLY A 66 33.36 -4.08 7.39
N LYS A 67 32.31 -3.48 7.95
CA LYS A 67 31.63 -4.00 9.15
C LYS A 67 30.50 -4.96 8.79
N SER A 68 30.39 -6.03 9.56
CA SER A 68 29.32 -7.01 9.43
C SER A 68 28.11 -6.68 10.31
N GLY A 69 26.95 -7.23 9.94
CA GLY A 69 25.72 -7.16 10.72
C GLY A 69 24.66 -8.13 10.20
N ASP A 70 23.63 -8.35 11.01
CA ASP A 70 22.52 -9.24 10.67
C ASP A 70 21.38 -8.44 10.04
N TYR A 71 20.92 -8.83 8.86
CA TYR A 71 19.91 -8.10 8.07
C TYR A 71 18.78 -9.03 7.67
N ASP A 72 17.56 -8.51 7.69
CA ASP A 72 16.38 -9.25 7.26
C ASP A 72 16.23 -9.13 5.74
N PHE A 73 16.35 -10.26 5.05
CA PHE A 73 16.21 -10.36 3.60
C PHE A 73 14.74 -10.33 3.17
N GLY A 74 13.80 -10.44 4.11
CA GLY A 74 12.38 -10.58 3.81
C GLY A 74 12.13 -11.78 2.91
N THR A 75 11.26 -11.62 1.91
CA THR A 75 11.04 -12.64 0.89
C THR A 75 12.28 -12.78 0.01
N MET A 76 12.80 -14.01 -0.06
CA MET A 76 13.86 -14.39 -0.99
C MET A 76 13.24 -14.91 -2.28
N VAL A 77 13.63 -14.33 -3.40
CA VAL A 77 13.19 -14.76 -4.74
C VAL A 77 14.39 -15.28 -5.50
N LEU A 78 14.27 -16.47 -6.08
CA LEU A 78 15.32 -17.10 -6.87
C LEU A 78 14.89 -17.20 -8.32
N SER A 79 15.68 -16.61 -9.21
CA SER A 79 15.46 -16.75 -10.64
C SER A 79 15.76 -18.17 -11.10
N ALA A 80 14.72 -18.83 -11.63
CA ALA A 80 14.83 -20.11 -12.30
C ALA A 80 15.30 -20.00 -13.76
N ILE A 81 15.56 -18.78 -14.26
CA ILE A 81 15.98 -18.57 -15.64
C ILE A 81 17.40 -19.15 -15.84
N PRO A 82 17.63 -19.98 -16.87
CA PRO A 82 18.97 -20.39 -17.27
C PRO A 82 19.78 -19.15 -17.63
N ASP A 83 20.80 -18.85 -16.85
CA ASP A 83 21.74 -17.77 -17.11
C ASP A 83 23.17 -18.31 -16.98
N LYS A 84 24.12 -17.69 -17.69
CA LYS A 84 25.54 -18.02 -17.73
C LYS A 84 26.24 -17.82 -16.38
N SER A 85 25.59 -17.16 -15.41
CA SER A 85 26.04 -17.12 -14.01
C SER A 85 26.21 -18.54 -13.45
N LYS A 86 27.45 -18.87 -13.07
CA LYS A 86 27.78 -20.13 -12.38
C LYS A 86 27.37 -20.13 -10.91
N ASN A 87 27.16 -18.97 -10.27
CA ASN A 87 26.87 -18.88 -8.85
C ASN A 87 25.39 -18.60 -8.57
N MET A 88 24.77 -19.49 -7.81
CA MET A 88 23.38 -19.39 -7.38
C MET A 88 23.12 -18.13 -6.53
N ALA A 89 24.13 -17.68 -5.77
CA ALA A 89 24.05 -16.51 -4.90
C ALA A 89 23.83 -15.19 -5.68
N ASP A 90 24.21 -15.14 -6.97
CA ASP A 90 24.00 -13.97 -7.82
C ASP A 90 22.61 -13.93 -8.47
N LYS A 91 21.87 -15.05 -8.40
CA LYS A 91 20.48 -15.14 -8.88
C LYS A 91 19.44 -14.85 -7.79
N LEU A 92 19.90 -14.60 -6.56
CA LEU A 92 19.07 -14.31 -5.41
C LEU A 92 18.66 -12.84 -5.39
N GLN A 93 17.36 -12.60 -5.30
CA GLN A 93 16.79 -11.31 -4.92
C GLN A 93 16.28 -11.39 -3.48
N ALA A 94 16.56 -10.36 -2.68
CA ALA A 94 16.05 -10.20 -1.33
C ALA A 94 15.22 -8.92 -1.26
N VAL A 95 13.90 -9.09 -1.12
CA VAL A 95 12.93 -7.98 -1.22
C VAL A 95 12.78 -7.23 0.12
N GLY A 96 13.33 -7.77 1.21
CA GLY A 96 13.48 -7.07 2.48
C GLY A 96 14.28 -5.77 2.33
N TYR A 97 13.86 -4.73 3.04
CA TYR A 97 14.55 -3.46 3.01
C TYR A 97 15.57 -3.36 4.14
N PHE A 98 16.84 -3.16 3.79
CA PHE A 98 17.89 -2.90 4.76
C PHE A 98 19.01 -2.03 4.18
N ARG A 99 19.68 -1.33 5.09
CA ARG A 99 20.88 -0.51 4.85
C ARG A 99 21.90 -0.79 5.95
N CYS A 100 23.17 -0.51 5.71
CA CYS A 100 24.24 -0.84 6.65
C CYS A 100 23.98 -0.23 8.03
N LYS A 101 23.98 -1.07 9.07
CA LYS A 101 23.78 -0.64 10.47
C LYS A 101 24.90 0.26 11.00
N HIS A 102 25.97 0.46 10.24
CA HIS A 102 27.13 1.26 10.64
C HIS A 102 27.25 2.57 9.85
N CYS A 103 27.34 2.49 8.52
CA CYS A 103 27.51 3.66 7.65
C CYS A 103 26.27 4.02 6.81
N ASN A 104 25.17 3.27 6.93
CA ASN A 104 23.92 3.49 6.18
C ASN A 104 24.02 3.42 4.64
N SER A 105 25.13 2.92 4.10
CA SER A 105 25.23 2.57 2.68
C SER A 105 24.36 1.35 2.35
N ALA A 106 24.11 1.13 1.06
CA ALA A 106 23.32 0.00 0.56
C ALA A 106 23.85 -0.44 -0.82
N GLY A 107 23.37 -1.58 -1.32
CA GLY A 107 23.71 -2.11 -2.65
C GLY A 107 24.96 -3.01 -2.70
N GLU A 108 26.02 -2.68 -1.95
CA GLU A 108 27.28 -3.42 -2.00
C GLU A 108 27.52 -4.31 -0.78
N TRP A 109 27.06 -5.55 -0.90
CA TRP A 109 27.12 -6.55 0.16
C TRP A 109 28.05 -7.71 -0.20
N GLU A 110 28.74 -8.23 0.81
CA GLU A 110 29.53 -9.46 0.71
C GLU A 110 28.85 -10.58 1.51
N LEU A 111 28.64 -11.71 0.84
CA LEU A 111 28.09 -12.94 1.40
C LEU A 111 29.23 -13.87 1.80
N SER A 112 29.35 -14.21 3.08
CA SER A 112 30.36 -15.18 3.55
C SER A 112 30.14 -16.58 2.95
N GLN A 113 31.18 -17.43 2.94
CA GLN A 113 31.03 -18.80 2.40
C GLN A 113 30.02 -19.63 3.16
N HIS A 114 29.99 -19.50 4.49
CA HIS A 114 28.96 -20.14 5.31
C HIS A 114 27.55 -19.74 4.86
N MET A 115 27.36 -18.44 4.60
CA MET A 115 26.10 -17.90 4.11
C MET A 115 25.70 -18.45 2.74
N GLN A 116 26.65 -18.55 1.81
CA GLN A 116 26.43 -19.15 0.50
C GLN A 116 26.00 -20.62 0.63
N THR A 117 26.61 -21.38 1.55
CA THR A 117 26.22 -22.77 1.84
C THR A 117 24.80 -22.87 2.41
N VAL A 118 24.45 -22.02 3.39
CA VAL A 118 23.09 -22.00 3.98
C VAL A 118 22.04 -21.67 2.93
N LEU A 119 22.30 -20.67 2.09
CA LEU A 119 21.41 -20.30 0.99
C LEU A 119 21.26 -21.44 -0.01
N ALA A 120 22.35 -22.10 -0.43
CA ALA A 120 22.30 -23.24 -1.32
C ALA A 120 21.45 -24.39 -0.74
N GLY A 121 21.59 -24.68 0.57
CA GLY A 121 20.77 -25.67 1.26
C GLY A 121 19.28 -25.30 1.29
N LYS A 122 18.93 -24.04 1.61
CA LYS A 122 17.54 -23.55 1.57
C LYS A 122 16.93 -23.66 0.17
N MET A 123 17.71 -23.38 -0.87
CA MET A 123 17.26 -23.49 -2.26
C MET A 123 17.05 -24.95 -2.69
N ALA A 124 17.97 -25.85 -2.31
CA ALA A 124 17.81 -27.29 -2.55
C ALA A 124 16.55 -27.84 -1.85
N ALA A 125 16.31 -27.44 -0.60
CA ALA A 125 15.10 -27.79 0.12
C ALA A 125 13.83 -27.22 -0.54
N ALA A 126 13.89 -25.98 -1.04
CA ALA A 126 12.78 -25.33 -1.77
C ALA A 126 12.33 -26.17 -2.97
N ALA A 127 13.28 -26.66 -3.75
CA ALA A 127 13.02 -27.41 -4.98
C ALA A 127 12.37 -28.78 -4.71
N ILE A 128 12.60 -29.35 -3.52
CA ILE A 128 12.08 -30.67 -3.13
C ILE A 128 10.73 -30.56 -2.41
N THR A 129 10.62 -29.61 -1.48
CA THR A 129 9.50 -29.55 -0.53
C THR A 129 8.47 -28.47 -0.86
N GLY A 130 8.82 -27.48 -1.69
CA GLY A 130 7.99 -26.30 -1.96
C GLY A 130 7.88 -25.32 -0.77
N ASP A 131 8.42 -25.64 0.41
CA ASP A 131 8.27 -24.86 1.64
C ASP A 131 9.62 -24.60 2.32
N SER A 132 10.34 -23.58 1.86
CA SER A 132 11.64 -23.21 2.45
C SER A 132 11.84 -21.70 2.64
N GLY A 133 10.78 -20.92 2.45
CA GLY A 133 10.84 -19.45 2.48
C GLY A 133 11.55 -18.83 1.27
N VAL A 134 11.69 -19.58 0.17
CA VAL A 134 12.21 -19.11 -1.12
C VAL A 134 11.12 -19.22 -2.18
N VAL A 135 10.87 -18.13 -2.90
CA VAL A 135 9.94 -18.08 -4.02
C VAL A 135 10.72 -18.25 -5.33
N PHE A 136 10.31 -19.18 -6.19
CA PHE A 136 10.89 -19.30 -7.53
C PHE A 136 10.23 -18.32 -8.49
N GLY A 137 11.03 -17.51 -9.18
CA GLY A 137 10.53 -16.49 -10.11
C GLY A 137 11.46 -15.30 -10.20
N GLN A 138 10.93 -14.15 -10.60
CA GLN A 138 11.65 -12.88 -10.56
C GLN A 138 10.76 -11.80 -9.96
N ALA A 139 11.32 -11.07 -9.00
CA ALA A 139 10.73 -9.83 -8.54
C ALA A 139 11.11 -8.73 -9.55
N LEU A 140 10.16 -8.36 -10.41
CA LEU A 140 10.32 -7.32 -11.41
C LEU A 140 9.59 -6.05 -10.99
N ILE A 141 10.23 -4.92 -11.22
CA ILE A 141 9.66 -3.58 -11.14
C ILE A 141 9.40 -3.10 -12.56
N ASP A 142 8.17 -2.65 -12.83
CA ASP A 142 7.72 -2.19 -14.14
C ASP A 142 7.94 -3.20 -15.28
N GLY A 143 8.04 -4.50 -14.95
CA GLY A 143 8.30 -5.58 -15.91
C GLY A 143 9.74 -5.65 -16.44
N GLU A 144 10.61 -4.73 -16.04
CA GLU A 144 11.93 -4.57 -16.66
C GLU A 144 13.09 -4.63 -15.65
N PHE A 145 12.91 -4.06 -14.46
CA PHE A 145 14.00 -3.93 -13.49
C PHE A 145 13.92 -5.02 -12.42
N ALA A 146 14.96 -5.84 -12.31
CA ALA A 146 15.08 -6.88 -11.29
C ALA A 146 16.04 -6.43 -10.17
N PRO A 147 15.55 -5.81 -9.06
CA PRO A 147 16.42 -5.42 -7.95
C PRO A 147 16.99 -6.65 -7.26
N ARG A 148 18.29 -6.61 -6.92
CA ARG A 148 18.90 -7.65 -6.07
C ARG A 148 18.49 -7.43 -4.62
N TRP A 149 18.49 -6.18 -4.17
CA TRP A 149 18.14 -5.79 -2.81
C TRP A 149 16.94 -4.83 -2.79
N GLY A 150 16.16 -4.83 -1.70
CA GLY A 150 15.10 -3.84 -1.49
C GLY A 150 15.59 -2.38 -1.55
N SER A 151 16.87 -2.13 -1.22
CA SER A 151 17.51 -0.82 -1.38
C SER A 151 17.74 -0.41 -2.84
N ASP A 152 17.92 -1.38 -3.74
CA ASP A 152 18.09 -1.10 -5.17
C ASP A 152 16.76 -0.65 -5.77
N ALA A 153 15.66 -1.27 -5.33
CA ALA A 153 14.30 -0.86 -5.65
C ALA A 153 13.98 0.56 -5.13
N GLU A 154 14.38 0.89 -3.90
CA GLU A 154 14.27 2.26 -3.37
C GLU A 154 14.99 3.26 -4.28
N ASN A 155 16.26 3.00 -4.62
CA ASN A 155 17.05 3.90 -5.46
C ASN A 155 16.44 4.06 -6.86
N TYR A 156 15.91 2.98 -7.44
CA TYR A 156 15.22 3.01 -8.73
C TYR A 156 14.07 4.03 -8.73
N PHE A 157 13.19 3.97 -7.73
CA PHE A 157 12.06 4.88 -7.64
C PHE A 157 12.45 6.30 -7.20
N LEU A 158 13.39 6.46 -6.26
CA LEU A 158 13.87 7.78 -5.85
C LEU A 158 14.54 8.53 -7.02
N ASN A 159 15.24 7.84 -7.91
CA ASN A 159 15.80 8.44 -9.11
C ASN A 159 14.72 8.90 -10.12
N LYS A 160 13.60 8.17 -10.23
CA LYS A 160 12.44 8.61 -11.03
C LYS A 160 11.80 9.85 -10.40
N LEU A 161 11.58 9.83 -9.09
CA LEU A 161 11.00 10.94 -8.34
C LEU A 161 11.88 12.18 -8.33
N CYS A 162 13.20 12.04 -8.30
CA CYS A 162 14.10 13.18 -8.43
C CYS A 162 13.91 13.94 -9.75
N LYS A 163 13.51 13.24 -10.83
CA LYS A 163 13.21 13.84 -12.14
C LYS A 163 11.77 14.35 -12.21
N ASN A 164 10.83 13.65 -11.59
CA ASN A 164 9.42 14.05 -11.51
C ASN A 164 8.87 13.88 -10.08
N PRO A 165 9.08 14.87 -9.18
CA PRO A 165 8.69 14.73 -7.77
C PRO A 165 7.18 14.70 -7.53
N LYS A 166 6.39 15.08 -8.54
CA LYS A 166 4.92 15.17 -8.47
C LYS A 166 4.20 13.91 -8.98
N ASP A 167 4.94 12.85 -9.23
CA ASP A 167 4.37 11.58 -9.71
C ASP A 167 3.80 10.75 -8.55
N SER A 168 2.50 10.88 -8.31
CA SER A 168 1.78 10.19 -7.23
C SER A 168 1.84 8.66 -7.37
N TYR A 169 1.83 8.16 -8.60
CA TYR A 169 1.90 6.74 -8.89
C TYR A 169 3.26 6.17 -8.48
N ILE A 170 4.36 6.86 -8.83
CA ILE A 170 5.70 6.41 -8.43
C ILE A 170 5.89 6.47 -6.91
N TRP A 171 5.38 7.51 -6.24
CA TRP A 171 5.37 7.57 -4.76
C TRP A 171 4.64 6.37 -4.14
N ASN A 172 3.49 5.98 -4.70
CA ASN A 172 2.77 4.79 -4.26
C ASN A 172 3.59 3.51 -4.45
N ARG A 173 4.20 3.33 -5.63
CA ARG A 173 5.02 2.15 -5.92
C ARG A 173 6.22 2.05 -4.97
N LEU A 174 6.85 3.17 -4.63
CA LEU A 174 7.88 3.23 -3.60
C LEU A 174 7.33 2.80 -2.22
N GLY A 175 6.14 3.28 -1.85
CA GLY A 175 5.45 2.84 -0.63
C GLY A 175 5.22 1.33 -0.58
N ASN A 176 4.78 0.73 -1.69
CA ASN A 176 4.57 -0.72 -1.78
C ASN A 176 5.87 -1.52 -1.57
N ILE A 177 6.99 -1.03 -2.09
CA ILE A 177 8.30 -1.66 -1.85
C ILE A 177 8.69 -1.55 -0.38
N TYR A 178 8.51 -0.40 0.26
CA TYR A 178 8.79 -0.28 1.69
C TYR A 178 7.91 -1.16 2.55
N TYR A 179 6.62 -1.26 2.22
CA TYR A 179 5.67 -2.11 2.95
C TYR A 179 6.09 -3.59 2.88
N LYS A 180 6.33 -4.10 1.66
CA LYS A 180 6.87 -5.45 1.43
C LYS A 180 8.24 -5.66 2.06
N GLY A 181 9.05 -4.60 2.12
CA GLY A 181 10.35 -4.57 2.77
C GLY A 181 10.30 -4.50 4.30
N LYS A 182 9.11 -4.63 4.92
CA LYS A 182 8.85 -4.55 6.38
C LYS A 182 9.24 -3.21 7.01
N ARG A 183 9.09 -2.11 6.25
CA ARG A 183 9.34 -0.74 6.69
C ARG A 183 8.07 0.11 6.55
N PRO A 184 7.02 -0.18 7.33
CA PRO A 184 5.73 0.50 7.18
C PRO A 184 5.83 2.00 7.46
N GLU A 185 6.77 2.47 8.28
CA GLU A 185 6.99 3.90 8.51
C GLU A 185 7.50 4.63 7.26
N LEU A 186 8.33 3.97 6.45
CA LEU A 186 8.80 4.51 5.18
C LEU A 186 7.69 4.42 4.12
N ALA A 187 6.90 3.34 4.16
CA ALA A 187 5.73 3.18 3.29
C ALA A 187 4.71 4.30 3.53
N ALA A 188 4.39 4.59 4.80
CA ALA A 188 3.50 5.68 5.17
C ALA A 188 3.98 7.04 4.66
N CYS A 189 5.28 7.31 4.78
CA CYS A 189 5.89 8.54 4.25
C CYS A 189 5.66 8.65 2.74
N ALA A 190 5.96 7.58 1.99
CA ALA A 190 5.80 7.57 0.54
C ALA A 190 4.33 7.67 0.10
N TYR A 191 3.41 6.96 0.78
CA TYR A 191 1.99 7.06 0.49
C TYR A 191 1.43 8.46 0.76
N GLU A 192 1.86 9.11 1.84
CA GLU A 192 1.48 10.50 2.11
C GLU A 192 2.04 11.48 1.08
N GLN A 193 3.27 11.28 0.60
CA GLN A 193 3.80 12.08 -0.51
C GLN A 193 2.95 11.91 -1.77
N ALA A 194 2.51 10.69 -2.09
CA ALA A 194 1.58 10.46 -3.20
C ALA A 194 0.29 11.29 -3.03
N LEU A 195 -0.27 11.33 -1.82
CA LEU A 195 -1.49 12.08 -1.50
C LEU A 195 -1.30 13.60 -1.49
N LEU A 196 -0.09 14.09 -1.15
CA LEU A 196 0.25 15.50 -1.27
C LEU A 196 0.31 15.96 -2.73
N THR A 197 0.79 15.09 -3.61
CA THR A 197 0.88 15.36 -5.06
C THR A 197 -0.46 15.19 -5.78
N ASP A 198 -1.25 14.20 -5.35
CA ASP A 198 -2.55 13.87 -5.88
C ASP A 198 -3.45 13.36 -4.74
N MET A 199 -4.36 14.23 -4.28
CA MET A 199 -5.29 13.89 -3.20
C MET A 199 -6.26 12.77 -3.59
N GLY A 200 -6.37 12.42 -4.87
CA GLY A 200 -7.20 11.33 -5.38
C GLY A 200 -6.47 10.01 -5.58
N GLN A 201 -5.24 9.85 -5.07
CA GLN A 201 -4.48 8.61 -5.23
C GLN A 201 -5.08 7.45 -4.40
N VAL A 202 -5.99 6.70 -5.03
CA VAL A 202 -6.81 5.64 -4.45
C VAL A 202 -5.99 4.50 -3.81
N GLU A 203 -4.93 4.01 -4.46
CA GLU A 203 -4.10 2.92 -3.93
C GLU A 203 -3.41 3.32 -2.62
N SER A 204 -2.97 4.59 -2.49
CA SER A 204 -2.30 5.09 -1.28
C SER A 204 -3.28 5.28 -0.13
N HIS A 205 -4.49 5.78 -0.42
CA HIS A 205 -5.57 5.81 0.56
C HIS A 205 -5.88 4.40 1.09
N PHE A 206 -6.02 3.42 0.19
CA PHE A 206 -6.27 2.04 0.59
C PHE A 206 -5.16 1.47 1.49
N SER A 207 -3.89 1.60 1.07
CA SER A 207 -2.75 1.09 1.84
C SER A 207 -2.57 1.77 3.20
N LEU A 208 -2.70 3.10 3.27
CA LEU A 208 -2.66 3.82 4.56
C LEU A 208 -3.82 3.40 5.46
N GLY A 209 -5.03 3.24 4.91
CA GLY A 209 -6.20 2.77 5.64
C GLY A 209 -5.99 1.41 6.29
N GLN A 210 -5.42 0.45 5.58
CA GLN A 210 -5.08 -0.87 6.12
C GLN A 210 -4.01 -0.78 7.22
N MET A 211 -2.94 -0.03 6.99
CA MET A 211 -1.86 0.13 7.97
C MET A 211 -2.35 0.80 9.26
N LEU A 212 -3.22 1.79 9.15
CA LEU A 212 -3.81 2.48 10.31
C LEU A 212 -4.80 1.59 11.05
N LEU A 213 -5.52 0.71 10.34
CA LEU A 213 -6.33 -0.32 10.97
C LEU A 213 -5.49 -1.29 11.79
N ASP A 214 -4.33 -1.71 11.27
CA ASP A 214 -3.38 -2.57 12.01
C ASP A 214 -2.87 -1.88 13.28
N CYS A 215 -2.68 -0.56 13.26
CA CYS A 215 -2.36 0.25 14.44
C CYS A 215 -3.53 0.42 15.44
N GLY A 216 -4.75 -0.02 15.07
CA GLY A 216 -5.96 0.17 15.85
C GLY A 216 -6.64 1.54 15.70
N GLU A 217 -6.19 2.39 14.77
CA GLU A 217 -6.72 3.73 14.52
C GLU A 217 -7.97 3.67 13.62
N LEU A 218 -9.06 3.14 14.16
CA LEU A 218 -10.28 2.82 13.40
C LEU A 218 -10.87 4.02 12.63
N GLU A 219 -10.98 5.18 13.26
CA GLU A 219 -11.56 6.38 12.65
C GLU A 219 -10.73 6.89 11.46
N ILE A 220 -9.40 6.97 11.63
CA ILE A 220 -8.48 7.48 10.60
C ILE A 220 -8.36 6.47 9.46
N ALA A 221 -8.29 5.17 9.79
CA ALA A 221 -8.34 4.09 8.81
C ALA A 221 -9.59 4.19 7.92
N ALA A 222 -10.76 4.37 8.54
CA ALA A 222 -12.02 4.48 7.81
C ALA A 222 -12.08 5.75 6.95
N GLU A 223 -11.51 6.87 7.37
CA GLU A 223 -11.41 8.08 6.53
C GLU A 223 -10.62 7.82 5.25
N HIS A 224 -9.41 7.25 5.36
CA HIS A 224 -8.62 6.90 4.18
C HIS A 224 -9.34 5.89 3.28
N LEU A 225 -9.97 4.85 3.83
CA LEU A 225 -10.70 3.86 3.03
C LEU A 225 -11.93 4.48 2.33
N ARG A 226 -12.66 5.39 2.98
CA ARG A 226 -13.77 6.11 2.34
C ARG A 226 -13.28 7.05 1.25
N GLN A 227 -12.11 7.67 1.40
CA GLN A 227 -11.47 8.46 0.35
C GLN A 227 -11.08 7.58 -0.86
N ALA A 228 -10.53 6.38 -0.64
CA ALA A 228 -10.25 5.43 -1.71
C ALA A 228 -11.53 5.08 -2.51
N VAL A 229 -12.65 4.85 -1.82
CA VAL A 229 -13.95 4.61 -2.44
C VAL A 229 -14.44 5.85 -3.20
N ALA A 230 -14.38 7.04 -2.61
CA ALA A 230 -14.89 8.26 -3.21
C ALA A 230 -14.10 8.67 -4.47
N PHE A 231 -12.77 8.59 -4.45
CA PHE A 231 -11.94 9.00 -5.59
C PHE A 231 -11.87 7.97 -6.73
N ALA A 232 -12.43 6.77 -6.56
CA ALA A 232 -12.37 5.68 -7.55
C ALA A 232 -12.76 6.11 -8.97
N HIS A 233 -13.88 6.80 -9.16
CA HIS A 233 -14.33 7.23 -10.49
C HIS A 233 -13.34 8.13 -11.27
N GLN A 234 -12.43 8.82 -10.59
CA GLN A 234 -11.43 9.70 -11.21
C GLN A 234 -10.08 9.03 -11.36
N TYR A 235 -9.84 7.94 -10.63
CA TYR A 235 -8.57 7.25 -10.65
C TYR A 235 -8.39 6.54 -11.99
N LYS A 236 -7.25 6.72 -12.68
CA LYS A 236 -7.00 6.14 -14.02
C LYS A 236 -5.79 5.22 -14.09
N SER A 237 -4.96 5.20 -13.05
CA SER A 237 -3.72 4.42 -13.03
C SER A 237 -3.95 2.91 -12.89
N LEU A 238 -5.22 2.49 -12.73
CA LEU A 238 -5.61 1.10 -12.56
C LEU A 238 -6.79 0.75 -13.50
N PRO A 239 -6.77 -0.42 -14.18
CA PRO A 239 -7.90 -0.90 -14.98
C PRO A 239 -9.19 -0.98 -14.16
N ALA A 240 -10.36 -0.82 -14.80
CA ALA A 240 -11.64 -0.78 -14.08
C ALA A 240 -11.92 -2.06 -13.28
N VAL A 241 -11.51 -3.23 -13.76
CA VAL A 241 -11.67 -4.51 -13.05
C VAL A 241 -10.87 -4.49 -11.74
N ASP A 242 -9.58 -4.18 -11.81
CA ASP A 242 -8.70 -4.10 -10.65
C ASP A 242 -9.14 -2.98 -9.68
N LEU A 243 -9.61 -1.84 -10.22
CA LEU A 243 -10.16 -0.76 -9.40
C LEU A 243 -11.43 -1.19 -8.68
N ARG A 244 -12.33 -1.94 -9.32
CA ARG A 244 -13.51 -2.49 -8.65
C ARG A 244 -13.10 -3.39 -7.50
N GLU A 245 -12.13 -4.27 -7.71
CA GLU A 245 -11.63 -5.16 -6.65
C GLU A 245 -11.00 -4.41 -5.49
N LEU A 246 -10.27 -3.33 -5.76
CA LEU A 246 -9.74 -2.45 -4.73
C LEU A 246 -10.85 -1.78 -3.93
N VAL A 247 -11.86 -1.22 -4.60
CA VAL A 247 -13.02 -0.58 -3.95
C VAL A 247 -13.80 -1.60 -3.10
N VAL A 248 -13.99 -2.83 -3.59
CA VAL A 248 -14.59 -3.92 -2.82
C VAL A 248 -13.75 -4.27 -1.60
N GLY A 249 -12.43 -4.33 -1.75
CA GLY A 249 -11.49 -4.48 -0.64
C GLY A 249 -11.67 -3.38 0.41
N ALA A 250 -11.71 -2.12 -0.01
CA ALA A 250 -11.91 -0.98 0.88
C ALA A 250 -13.25 -1.06 1.63
N LEU A 251 -14.34 -1.38 0.94
CA LEU A 251 -15.67 -1.56 1.53
C LEU A 251 -15.71 -2.73 2.53
N THR A 252 -15.00 -3.81 2.24
CA THR A 252 -14.90 -4.97 3.14
C THR A 252 -14.20 -4.59 4.44
N VAL A 253 -13.10 -3.84 4.35
CA VAL A 253 -12.37 -3.33 5.52
C VAL A 253 -13.25 -2.34 6.30
N LEU A 254 -13.96 -1.46 5.62
CA LEU A 254 -14.92 -0.52 6.24
C LEU A 254 -16.05 -1.23 6.98
N LEU A 255 -16.59 -2.34 6.46
CA LEU A 255 -17.57 -3.16 7.16
C LEU A 255 -16.99 -3.77 8.44
N THR A 256 -15.73 -4.20 8.39
CA THR A 256 -15.01 -4.69 9.57
C THR A 256 -14.91 -3.60 10.63
N ILE A 257 -14.49 -2.39 10.25
CA ILE A 257 -14.40 -1.23 11.15
C ILE A 257 -15.78 -0.84 11.70
N TYR A 258 -16.82 -0.83 10.87
CA TYR A 258 -18.20 -0.56 11.30
C TYR A 258 -18.65 -1.54 12.39
N ASN A 259 -18.36 -2.83 12.24
CA ASN A 259 -18.69 -3.83 13.24
C ASN A 259 -17.85 -3.67 14.52
N GLN A 260 -16.53 -3.51 14.39
CA GLN A 260 -15.60 -3.32 15.53
C GLN A 260 -15.94 -2.06 16.36
N SER A 261 -16.33 -0.97 15.68
CA SER A 261 -16.73 0.28 16.33
C SER A 261 -18.13 0.24 16.96
N LYS A 262 -18.79 -0.94 16.98
CA LYS A 262 -20.19 -1.10 17.42
C LYS A 262 -21.13 -0.17 16.64
N LYS A 263 -20.94 -0.10 15.32
CA LYS A 263 -21.76 0.65 14.37
C LYS A 263 -21.67 2.17 14.54
N LYS A 264 -20.55 2.67 15.06
CA LYS A 264 -20.33 4.12 15.27
C LYS A 264 -19.67 4.80 14.09
N ILE A 265 -18.76 4.11 13.40
CA ILE A 265 -18.02 4.64 12.25
C ILE A 265 -18.72 4.17 10.98
N ASP A 266 -19.24 5.11 10.18
CA ASP A 266 -19.97 4.81 8.96
C ASP A 266 -19.08 4.18 7.87
N VAL A 267 -19.66 3.23 7.13
CA VAL A 267 -19.01 2.53 6.00
C VAL A 267 -18.91 3.43 4.77
N LEU A 268 -19.99 4.15 4.45
CA LEU A 268 -20.08 4.91 3.21
C LEU A 268 -19.44 6.30 3.36
N PRO A 269 -18.81 6.83 2.31
CA PRO A 269 -18.35 8.22 2.25
C PRO A 269 -19.43 9.20 2.71
N SER A 270 -19.04 10.12 3.59
CA SER A 270 -19.87 11.24 4.01
C SER A 270 -20.07 12.24 2.85
N PRO A 271 -21.10 13.10 2.92
CA PRO A 271 -21.31 14.14 1.90
C PRO A 271 -20.10 15.06 1.71
N ASN A 272 -19.31 15.31 2.76
CA ASN A 272 -18.11 16.13 2.66
C ASN A 272 -16.99 15.40 1.91
N GLU A 273 -16.77 14.10 2.20
CA GLU A 273 -15.79 13.28 1.48
C GLU A 273 -16.17 13.14 0.00
N LEU A 274 -17.46 12.96 -0.31
CA LEU A 274 -17.94 12.92 -1.70
C LEU A 274 -17.80 14.27 -2.43
N ALA A 275 -18.03 15.38 -1.73
CA ALA A 275 -17.82 16.71 -2.30
C ALA A 275 -16.34 16.97 -2.61
N LEU A 276 -15.41 16.49 -1.77
CA LEU A 276 -13.96 16.54 -2.06
C LEU A 276 -13.61 15.74 -3.32
N ALA A 277 -14.26 14.59 -3.51
CA ALA A 277 -14.17 13.81 -4.74
C ALA A 277 -15.05 14.37 -5.88
N SER A 278 -15.50 15.64 -5.81
CA SER A 278 -16.23 16.33 -6.87
C SER A 278 -17.56 15.69 -7.31
N PHE A 279 -18.21 14.90 -6.44
CA PHE A 279 -19.58 14.45 -6.70
C PHE A 279 -20.56 15.62 -6.59
N THR A 280 -21.52 15.68 -7.52
CA THR A 280 -22.64 16.61 -7.45
C THR A 280 -23.64 16.21 -6.37
N LYS A 281 -24.41 17.19 -5.85
CA LYS A 281 -25.51 16.90 -4.89
C LYS A 281 -26.50 15.85 -5.42
N SER A 282 -26.73 15.81 -6.73
CA SER A 282 -27.58 14.81 -7.37
C SER A 282 -26.99 13.41 -7.34
N GLU A 283 -25.68 13.27 -7.56
CA GLU A 283 -24.99 11.97 -7.51
C GLU A 283 -24.87 11.48 -6.07
N ILE A 284 -24.57 12.36 -5.11
CA ILE A 284 -24.61 12.04 -3.67
C ILE A 284 -26.01 11.56 -3.25
N ALA A 285 -27.06 12.22 -3.74
CA ALA A 285 -28.43 11.78 -3.45
C ALA A 285 -28.79 10.46 -4.18
N ALA A 286 -28.10 10.12 -5.27
CA ALA A 286 -28.29 8.86 -5.97
C ALA A 286 -27.61 7.70 -5.22
N THR A 287 -26.41 7.89 -4.66
CA THR A 287 -25.73 6.86 -3.86
C THR A 287 -26.54 6.45 -2.62
N ALA A 288 -27.31 7.38 -2.05
CA ALA A 288 -28.23 7.14 -0.92
C ALA A 288 -29.53 6.38 -1.29
N LYS A 289 -29.85 6.20 -2.59
CA LYS A 289 -31.09 5.55 -3.06
C LYS A 289 -30.92 4.06 -3.33
N PHE A 290 -29.72 3.54 -3.22
CA PHE A 290 -29.46 2.13 -3.47
C PHE A 290 -29.58 1.33 -2.18
N ASP A 291 -30.58 0.46 -2.13
CA ASP A 291 -30.66 -0.62 -1.15
C ASP A 291 -29.89 -1.81 -1.74
N PHE A 292 -28.68 -2.09 -1.24
CA PHE A 292 -27.94 -3.30 -1.61
C PHE A 292 -28.08 -4.39 -0.55
N GLU A 293 -28.33 -5.61 -1.00
CA GLU A 293 -28.20 -6.81 -0.16
C GLU A 293 -26.72 -7.18 -0.06
N ILE A 294 -26.06 -6.79 1.03
CA ILE A 294 -24.66 -7.10 1.28
C ILE A 294 -24.58 -8.34 2.18
N ASP A 295 -23.99 -9.40 1.64
CA ASP A 295 -23.61 -10.58 2.39
C ASP A 295 -22.15 -10.45 2.80
N THR A 296 -21.90 -10.34 4.11
CA THR A 296 -20.53 -10.15 4.64
C THR A 296 -19.60 -11.34 4.37
N ASN A 297 -20.14 -12.49 3.97
CA ASN A 297 -19.37 -13.69 3.63
C ASN A 297 -19.13 -13.84 2.12
N ARG A 298 -19.71 -12.97 1.28
CA ARG A 298 -19.57 -13.01 -0.18
C ARG A 298 -19.24 -11.62 -0.71
N ARG A 299 -17.95 -11.38 -0.99
CA ARG A 299 -17.43 -10.08 -1.46
C ARG A 299 -18.08 -9.62 -2.76
N GLU A 300 -18.56 -10.55 -3.58
CA GLU A 300 -19.22 -10.29 -4.87
C GLU A 300 -20.52 -9.47 -4.69
N THR A 301 -21.15 -9.57 -3.51
CA THR A 301 -22.34 -8.76 -3.19
C THR A 301 -22.04 -7.26 -3.06
N LEU A 302 -20.76 -6.89 -2.94
CA LEU A 302 -20.32 -5.49 -2.92
C LEU A 302 -20.06 -4.93 -4.33
N TYR A 303 -20.04 -5.75 -5.38
CA TYR A 303 -19.70 -5.29 -6.73
C TYR A 303 -20.67 -4.21 -7.24
N PRO A 304 -22.00 -4.31 -7.06
CA PRO A 304 -22.89 -3.25 -7.51
C PRO A 304 -22.63 -1.91 -6.80
N LEU A 305 -22.28 -1.94 -5.51
CA LEU A 305 -21.94 -0.75 -4.75
C LEU A 305 -20.60 -0.16 -5.20
N ALA A 306 -19.60 -1.00 -5.43
CA ALA A 306 -18.32 -0.56 -5.99
C ALA A 306 -18.50 0.09 -7.37
N GLU A 307 -19.30 -0.52 -8.25
CA GLU A 307 -19.60 -0.01 -9.59
C GLU A 307 -20.32 1.35 -9.58
N VAL A 308 -21.09 1.67 -8.53
CA VAL A 308 -21.64 3.02 -8.34
C VAL A 308 -20.52 4.04 -8.12
N TYR A 309 -19.50 3.69 -7.33
CA TYR A 309 -18.36 4.57 -7.06
C TYR A 309 -17.29 4.59 -8.16
N LEU A 310 -17.31 3.63 -9.09
CA LEU A 310 -16.56 3.70 -10.35
C LEU A 310 -17.14 4.74 -11.32
N GLY A 311 -18.41 5.11 -11.16
CA GLY A 311 -19.08 6.07 -12.05
C GLY A 311 -19.08 5.57 -13.51
N ALA A 312 -18.67 6.42 -14.45
CA ALA A 312 -18.58 6.06 -15.87
C ALA A 312 -17.58 4.94 -16.16
N ARG A 313 -16.57 4.73 -15.29
CA ARG A 313 -15.56 3.69 -15.49
C ARG A 313 -16.11 2.27 -15.41
N ARG A 314 -17.31 2.07 -14.84
CA ARG A 314 -17.98 0.76 -14.85
C ARG A 314 -18.29 0.28 -16.28
N ASP A 315 -18.39 1.20 -17.24
CA ASP A 315 -18.65 0.87 -18.64
C ASP A 315 -17.41 0.29 -19.35
N GLU A 316 -16.23 0.41 -18.74
CA GLU A 316 -14.99 -0.26 -19.16
C GLU A 316 -15.01 -1.76 -18.83
N LEU A 317 -15.87 -2.20 -17.91
CA LEU A 317 -16.03 -3.61 -17.56
C LEU A 317 -16.75 -4.37 -18.69
N SER A 318 -16.37 -5.64 -18.92
CA SER A 318 -17.09 -6.46 -19.88
C SER A 318 -18.56 -6.62 -19.48
N PRO A 319 -19.49 -6.77 -20.43
CA PRO A 319 -20.92 -6.94 -20.09
C PRO A 319 -21.20 -8.11 -19.15
N GLU A 320 -20.40 -9.17 -19.22
CA GLU A 320 -20.50 -10.36 -18.36
C GLU A 320 -20.01 -10.10 -16.93
N GLU A 321 -19.06 -9.18 -16.76
CA GLU A 321 -18.52 -8.80 -15.45
C GLU A 321 -19.36 -7.74 -14.74
N ARG A 322 -20.16 -6.94 -15.46
CA ARG A 322 -20.99 -5.88 -14.85
C ARG A 322 -22.10 -6.46 -14.00
N THR A 323 -22.18 -6.01 -12.76
CA THR A 323 -23.17 -6.50 -11.80
C THR A 323 -24.25 -5.46 -11.47
N ALA A 324 -23.97 -4.17 -11.68
CA ALA A 324 -24.94 -3.10 -11.47
C ALA A 324 -25.91 -3.00 -12.66
N HIS A 325 -26.98 -3.81 -12.63
CA HIS A 325 -28.18 -3.53 -13.42
C HIS A 325 -29.13 -2.59 -12.65
N ILE A 326 -29.79 -1.66 -13.36
CA ILE A 326 -30.77 -0.71 -12.80
C ILE A 326 -31.81 -1.50 -11.95
N PRO A 327 -32.16 -1.08 -10.70
CA PRO A 327 -32.79 -1.99 -9.74
C PRO A 327 -34.21 -2.44 -10.12
N ARG A 328 -34.54 -3.71 -9.81
CA ARG A 328 -35.88 -4.11 -9.36
C ARG A 328 -35.93 -3.98 -7.82
N PRO A 329 -37.04 -3.47 -7.23
CA PRO A 329 -37.09 -3.15 -5.81
C PRO A 329 -37.44 -4.40 -4.96
N ARG A 330 -36.66 -4.66 -3.90
CA ARG A 330 -37.09 -5.05 -2.52
C ARG A 330 -35.96 -5.70 -1.73
N ALA A 331 -35.49 -5.04 -0.67
CA ALA A 331 -35.23 -5.54 0.71
C ALA A 331 -34.32 -4.57 1.46
N ALA A 332 -34.34 -4.60 2.80
CA ALA A 332 -33.79 -3.57 3.68
C ALA A 332 -32.28 -3.70 3.91
N TRP A 333 -31.58 -2.56 3.78
CA TRP A 333 -30.17 -2.38 4.10
C TRP A 333 -29.83 -2.66 5.59
N PRO A 334 -28.81 -3.47 5.91
CA PRO A 334 -28.51 -3.90 7.29
C PRO A 334 -27.76 -2.88 8.16
N VAL A 335 -27.27 -1.77 7.57
CA VAL A 335 -26.38 -0.78 8.22
C VAL A 335 -26.99 0.61 8.20
N GLY A 336 -27.76 1.02 9.21
CA GLY A 336 -28.38 2.36 9.21
C GLY A 336 -27.35 3.50 9.08
N SER A 337 -27.12 4.02 7.88
CA SER A 337 -26.22 5.16 7.65
C SER A 337 -26.90 6.44 8.12
N LYS A 338 -26.18 7.32 8.82
CA LYS A 338 -26.70 8.67 9.13
C LYS A 338 -26.89 9.51 7.87
N VAL A 339 -26.21 9.15 6.78
CA VAL A 339 -26.31 9.77 5.44
C VAL A 339 -27.71 9.58 4.85
N ASN A 340 -28.37 8.43 5.05
CA ASN A 340 -29.73 8.15 4.55
C ASN A 340 -30.85 8.94 5.26
N LYS A 341 -30.56 9.70 6.32
CA LYS A 341 -31.58 10.49 7.04
C LYS A 341 -31.75 11.92 6.52
N GLN A 342 -30.90 12.40 5.61
CA GLN A 342 -31.09 13.70 4.97
C GLN A 342 -32.08 13.59 3.81
N LYS A 343 -33.38 13.53 4.12
CA LYS A 343 -34.42 13.72 3.10
C LYS A 343 -34.23 15.10 2.45
N PRO A 344 -34.23 15.22 1.12
CA PRO A 344 -34.24 16.54 0.49
C PRO A 344 -35.49 17.31 0.98
N SER A 345 -35.29 18.55 1.43
CA SER A 345 -36.38 19.42 1.85
C SER A 345 -37.42 19.47 0.73
N LYS A 346 -38.65 19.05 1.01
CA LYS A 346 -39.76 19.16 0.04
C LYS A 346 -39.86 20.64 -0.36
N LYS A 347 -39.45 20.96 -1.59
CA LYS A 347 -39.81 22.25 -2.20
C LYS A 347 -41.33 22.32 -2.19
N SER A 348 -41.87 23.26 -1.41
CA SER A 348 -43.28 23.60 -1.44
C SER A 348 -43.63 24.03 -2.87
N LYS A 349 -44.45 23.24 -3.57
CA LYS A 349 -45.16 23.71 -4.76
C LYS A 349 -46.05 24.87 -4.31
N LYS A 350 -45.58 26.12 -4.50
CA LYS A 350 -46.51 27.25 -4.63
C LYS A 350 -47.09 27.15 -6.03
N ARG A 351 -48.36 26.76 -6.10
CA ARG A 351 -49.23 27.05 -7.23
C ARG A 351 -49.38 28.57 -7.31
N SER A 352 -49.11 29.12 -8.49
CA SER A 352 -49.68 30.37 -8.99
C SER A 352 -49.79 30.21 -10.49
#